data_AF-A0A373NYR7-F1
#
_entry.id   AF-A0A373NYR7-F1
#
_cell.length_a   1.000
_cell.length_b   1.000
_cell.length_c   1.000
_cell.angle_alpha   90.00
_cell.angle_beta   90.00
_cell.angle_gamma   90.00
#
_symmetry.space_group_name_H-M   'P 1'
#
loop_
_entity.id
_entity.type
_entity.pdbx_description
1 polymer ?
#
loop_
_entity_poly.entity_id
_entity_poly.type
_entity_poly.pdbx_seq_one_letter_code
_entity_poly.pdbx_strand_id
1 'polypeptide(L)' 'MAEQTPDSIITTQRNGKTIVAELFFNHSSTETFRDKLLKLVLADSSRLSASDGQEPEKTEILR' A
#
# COMPACT_ATOMS: atom_id res chain seq x y z
N MET A 1 -15.12 27.88 -2.81
CA MET A 1 -14.11 26.84 -3.08
C MET A 1 -13.80 26.94 -4.57
N ALA A 2 -12.55 27.19 -4.97
CA ALA A 2 -12.20 27.12 -6.38
C ALA A 2 -12.13 25.64 -6.78
N GLU A 3 -12.79 25.25 -7.87
CA GLU A 3 -12.70 23.88 -8.40
C GLU A 3 -11.25 23.62 -8.84
N GLN A 4 -10.60 22.64 -8.22
CA GLN A 4 -9.28 22.19 -8.67
C GLN A 4 -9.44 21.32 -9.91
N THR A 5 -8.68 21.63 -10.95
CA THR A 5 -8.54 20.74 -12.12
C THR A 5 -7.77 19.50 -11.69
N PRO A 6 -8.24 18.29 -12.02
CA PRO A 6 -7.51 17.07 -11.70
C PRO A 6 -6.22 16.98 -12.53
N ASP A 7 -5.17 16.44 -11.93
CA ASP A 7 -3.91 16.15 -12.62
C ASP A 7 -4.07 15.07 -13.68
N SER A 8 -4.97 14.12 -13.42
CA SER A 8 -5.24 13.02 -14.34
C SER A 8 -6.64 12.46 -14.11
N ILE A 9 -7.22 11.88 -15.16
CA ILE A 9 -8.49 11.17 -15.10
C ILE A 9 -8.25 9.78 -15.65
N ILE A 10 -8.53 8.76 -14.83
CA ILE A 10 -8.50 7.36 -15.26
C ILE A 10 -9.92 6.88 -15.46
N THR A 11 -10.16 6.18 -16.57
CA THR A 11 -11.46 5.58 -16.87
C THR A 11 -11.25 4.10 -17.17
N THR A 12 -12.10 3.25 -16.59
CA THR A 12 -12.12 1.83 -16.89
C THR A 12 -13.55 1.36 -17.07
N GLN A 13 -13.75 0.40 -17.97
CA GLN A 13 -15.04 -0.23 -18.19
C GLN A 13 -14.98 -1.68 -17.75
N ARG A 14 -15.95 -2.10 -16.92
CA ARG A 14 -16.08 -3.48 -16.46
C ARG A 14 -17.55 -3.84 -16.33
N ASN A 15 -17.93 -4.98 -16.90
CA ASN A 15 -19.32 -5.48 -16.89
C ASN A 15 -20.33 -4.45 -17.44
N GLY A 16 -19.96 -3.72 -18.50
CA GLY A 16 -20.81 -2.67 -19.07
C GLY A 16 -20.93 -1.40 -18.21
N LYS A 17 -20.26 -1.32 -17.07
CA LYS A 17 -20.20 -0.13 -16.22
C LYS A 17 -18.89 0.61 -16.44
N THR A 18 -18.98 1.93 -16.63
CA THR A 18 -17.83 2.82 -16.64
C THR A 18 -17.55 3.31 -15.23
N ILE A 19 -16.29 3.22 -14.82
CA ILE A 19 -15.76 3.80 -13.58
C ILE A 19 -14.78 4.89 -14.00
N VAL A 20 -15.03 6.10 -13.52
CA VAL A 20 -14.15 7.27 -13.70
C VAL A 20 -13.55 7.60 -12.34
N ALA A 21 -12.25 7.81 -12.28
CA ALA A 21 -11.59 8.33 -11.09
C ALA A 21 -10.68 9.50 -11.47
N GLU A 22 -10.77 10.56 -10.67
CA GLU A 22 -9.92 11.73 -10.77
C GLU A 22 -8.75 11.59 -9.81
N LEU A 23 -7.55 11.97 -10.29
CA LEU A 23 -6.32 11.93 -9.50
C LEU A 23 -5.84 13.35 -9.27
N PHE A 24 -5.56 13.65 -8.00
CA PHE A 24 -5.02 14.91 -7.55
C PHE A 24 -3.69 14.65 -6.84
N PHE A 25 -2.64 15.31 -7.30
CA PHE A 25 -1.34 15.31 -6.65
C PHE A 25 -1.21 16.55 -5.78
N ASN A 26 -0.65 16.36 -4.59
CA ASN A 26 -0.20 17.49 -3.81
C ASN A 26 1.11 18.01 -4.40
N HIS A 27 1.04 19.09 -5.19
CA HIS A 27 2.21 19.72 -5.80
C HIS A 27 3.18 20.36 -4.80
N SER A 28 2.73 20.62 -3.57
CA SER A 28 3.60 21.13 -2.49
C SER A 28 4.32 20.00 -1.75
N SER A 29 3.98 18.74 -2.03
CA SER A 29 4.63 17.59 -1.42
C SER A 29 6.02 17.38 -2.01
N THR A 30 7.02 17.15 -1.16
CA THR A 30 8.37 16.76 -1.57
C THR A 30 8.49 15.26 -1.86
N GLU A 31 7.55 14.45 -1.36
CA GLU A 31 7.50 13.01 -1.64
C GLU A 31 6.67 12.71 -2.88
N THR A 32 7.22 11.87 -3.76
CA THR A 32 6.51 11.35 -4.94
C THR A 32 5.70 10.09 -4.61
N PHE A 33 4.84 9.69 -5.54
CA PHE A 33 4.13 8.40 -5.45
C PHE A 33 5.10 7.21 -5.30
N ARG A 34 6.26 7.26 -5.98
CA ARG A 34 7.28 6.21 -5.89
C ARG A 34 7.89 6.12 -4.50
N ASP A 35 8.17 7.26 -3.87
CA ASP A 35 8.70 7.30 -2.49
C ASP A 35 7.73 6.66 -1.51
N LYS A 36 6.44 6.96 -1.64
CA LYS A 36 5.39 6.38 -0.80
C LYS A 36 5.22 4.88 -1.04
N LEU A 37 5.28 4.43 -2.30
CA LEU A 37 5.22 3.00 -2.64
C LEU A 37 6.43 2.24 -2.06
N LEU A 38 7.63 2.80 -2.21
CA LEU A 38 8.85 2.20 -1.67
C LEU A 38 8.79 2.08 -0.15
N LYS A 39 8.35 3.14 0.55
CA LYS A 39 8.16 3.12 2.00
C LYS A 39 7.18 2.05 2.45
N LEU A 40 6.07 1.86 1.73
CA LEU A 40 5.09 0.82 2.04
C LEU A 40 5.70 -0.58 1.91
N VAL A 41 6.37 -0.86 0.79
CA VAL A 41 7.01 -2.17 0.55
C VAL A 41 8.06 -2.48 1.62
N LEU A 42 8.88 -1.48 1.98
CA LEU A 42 9.89 -1.64 3.04
C LEU A 42 9.24 -1.87 4.42
N ALA A 43 8.18 -1.15 4.75
CA ALA A 43 7.44 -1.32 6.00
C ALA A 43 6.77 -2.70 6.11
N ASP A 44 6.34 -3.29 5.00
CA ASP A 44 5.80 -4.65 4.98
C ASP A 44 6.91 -5.71 5.09
N SER A 45 8.05 -5.50 4.42
CA SER A 45 9.20 -6.42 4.50
C SER A 45 9.79 -6.54 5.90
N SER A 46 9.75 -5.48 6.71
CA SER A 46 10.22 -5.51 8.10
C SER A 46 9.31 -6.34 9.02
N ARG A 47 8.02 -6.47 8.69
CA ARG A 47 7.08 -7.30 9.45
C ARG A 47 7.32 -8.80 9.25
N LEU A 48 7.90 -9.19 8.12
CA LEU A 48 8.28 -10.57 7.83
C LEU A 48 9.58 -10.98 8.52
N SER A 49 10.48 -10.03 8.82
CA SER A 49 11.73 -10.31 9.53
C SER A 49 11.56 -10.46 11.05
N ALA A 50 10.42 -10.07 11.62
CA ALA A 50 10.15 -10.19 13.06
C ALA A 50 9.42 -11.49 13.45
N SER A 51 9.09 -12.36 12.48
CA SER A 51 8.71 -13.74 12.77
C SER A 51 9.98 -14.57 13.00
N ASP A 52 10.77 -14.19 14.00
CA ASP A 52 11.82 -15.07 14.52
C ASP A 52 11.13 -16.32 15.06
N GLY A 53 11.59 -17.48 14.59
CA GLY A 53 10.92 -18.76 14.78
C GLY A 53 10.78 -19.10 16.25
N GLN A 54 9.55 -19.05 16.76
CA GLN A 54 9.23 -19.76 17.99
C GLN A 54 9.01 -21.23 17.61
N GLU A 55 10.09 -22.00 17.59
CA GLU A 55 10.01 -23.46 17.65
C GLU A 55 9.15 -23.82 18.87
N PRO A 56 8.10 -24.65 18.74
CA PRO A 56 7.31 -25.07 19.88
C PRO A 56 8.23 -25.80 20.86
N GLU A 57 8.31 -25.30 22.10
CA GLU A 57 8.98 -25.99 23.20
C GLU A 57 8.46 -27.43 23.22
N LYS A 58 9.33 -28.39 22.87
CA LYS A 58 9.02 -29.81 22.93
C LYS A 58 8.79 -30.13 24.40
N THR A 59 7.53 -30.10 24.82
CA THR A 59 7.10 -30.61 26.12
C THR A 59 7.62 -32.04 26.22
N GLU A 60 8.61 -32.24 27.10
CA GLU A 60 9.18 -33.54 27.37
C GLU A 60 8.14 -34.35 28.15
N ILE A 61 7.21 -34.95 27.41
CA ILE A 61 6.33 -35.97 27.94
C ILE A 61 7.16 -37.26 27.98
N LEU A 62 7.39 -37.75 29.21
CA LEU A 62 7.61 -39.15 29.62
C LEU A 62 8.98 -39.48 30.25
N ARG A 63 9.08 -39.38 31.59
CA ARG A 63 8.98 -40.54 32.52
C ARG A 63 8.93 -40.12 33.98
#